data_AF-A0A290ZM24-F1
#
_entry.id   AF-A0A290ZM24-F1
#
_cell.length_a   1.000
_cell.length_b   1.000
_cell.length_c   1.000
_cell.angle_alpha   90.00
_cell.angle_beta   90.00
_cell.angle_gamma   90.00
#
_symmetry.space_group_name_H-M   'P 1'
#
loop_
_entity.id
_entity.type
_entity.pdbx_description
1 polymer ?
#
loop_
_entity_poly.entity_id
_entity_poly.type
_entity_poly.pdbx_seq_one_letter_code
_entity_poly.pdbx_strand_id
1 'polypeptide(L)'
;MRIAMVAGEASGDLLASHLIRAIKRHVPHAEFFGIGGPKMQAEGFDVRWPCELLAVHGYVDALKRYRELSGIRRTLLSQIRRERPAAFIGVDAPDFNLWLEGKIKHAGIPAIHFVSPSIWAWRGGRIERIAQSVTRMLCLFPFEPQIYERAGVPVSYVGHPLADVFPLQPDRAAARELLGLNSKRKVIALLPGSRQSEVNNLADTFIATAKLLLSRRPDITFLVPLATRETRALFEEAMRRNEAGELPIRMLFGHAVDAMTAADAVLVASGTASLEAALLKRPMVITYRIGKWQYRLMKRLAYLPWVGLPNILCNEAMVPELLQEDASPDKLADALEAWLADAAAVERLVERFTELHLALRQNTAEKAAAAILPYLTDTEWKASQQPA
;
A
#
# COMPACT_ATOMS: atom_id res chain seq x y z
N MET A 1 12.75 28.86 -3.84
CA MET A 1 13.37 27.72 -3.09
C MET A 1 13.09 26.46 -3.87
N ARG A 2 14.04 25.53 -3.98
CA ARG A 2 13.87 24.30 -4.79
C ARG A 2 13.90 23.05 -3.92
N ILE A 3 13.04 22.08 -4.20
CA ILE A 3 12.93 20.80 -3.50
C ILE A 3 13.03 19.68 -4.54
N ALA A 4 13.93 18.74 -4.33
CA ALA A 4 14.05 17.58 -5.21
C ALA A 4 13.17 16.43 -4.68
N MET A 5 12.46 15.73 -5.56
CA MET A 5 11.64 14.56 -5.18
C MET A 5 11.81 13.40 -6.13
N VAL A 6 11.62 12.17 -5.64
CA VAL A 6 11.57 10.95 -6.44
C VAL A 6 10.40 10.08 -6.02
N ALA A 7 9.43 9.90 -6.92
CA ALA A 7 8.39 8.88 -6.82
C ALA A 7 8.71 7.69 -7.74
N GLY A 8 8.67 6.47 -7.19
CA GLY A 8 9.03 5.25 -7.93
C GLY A 8 7.91 4.59 -8.73
N GLU A 9 6.65 4.93 -8.44
CA GLU A 9 5.46 4.34 -9.07
C GLU A 9 4.25 5.27 -8.91
N ALA A 10 3.11 4.89 -9.51
CA ALA A 10 1.88 5.68 -9.52
C ALA A 10 1.30 5.95 -8.11
N SER A 11 1.53 5.06 -7.14
CA SER A 11 1.13 5.25 -5.74
C SER A 11 1.95 6.38 -5.10
N GLY A 12 3.27 6.38 -5.31
CA GLY A 12 4.20 7.42 -4.89
C GLY A 12 3.92 8.76 -5.56
N ASP A 13 3.55 8.78 -6.85
CA ASP A 13 3.17 9.99 -7.59
C ASP A 13 1.95 10.68 -6.94
N LEU A 14 0.93 9.90 -6.56
CA LEU A 14 -0.23 10.42 -5.84
C LEU A 14 0.14 10.98 -4.46
N LEU A 15 1.00 10.28 -3.71
CA LEU A 15 1.41 10.73 -2.39
C LEU A 15 2.24 12.01 -2.45
N ALA A 16 3.19 12.04 -3.37
CA ALA A 16 4.04 13.19 -3.61
C ALA A 16 3.21 14.40 -4.08
N SER A 17 2.19 14.23 -4.92
CA SER A 17 1.35 15.35 -5.37
C SER A 17 0.57 15.99 -4.21
N HIS A 18 0.00 15.17 -3.31
CA HIS A 18 -0.65 15.68 -2.10
C HIS A 18 0.34 16.42 -1.19
N LEU A 19 1.56 15.90 -1.05
CA LEU A 19 2.61 16.55 -0.27
C LEU A 19 3.05 17.89 -0.90
N ILE A 20 3.24 17.95 -2.22
CA ILE A 20 3.56 19.19 -2.95
C ILE A 20 2.48 20.25 -2.66
N ARG A 21 1.21 19.86 -2.78
CA ARG A 21 0.09 20.75 -2.50
C ARG A 21 0.09 21.27 -1.06
N ALA A 22 0.35 20.41 -0.08
CA ALA A 22 0.45 20.80 1.33
C ALA A 22 1.63 21.74 1.57
N ILE A 23 2.83 21.44 1.05
CA ILE A 23 4.01 22.32 1.17
C ILE A 23 3.74 23.69 0.53
N LYS A 24 3.10 23.74 -0.65
CA LYS A 24 2.77 25.02 -1.33
C LYS A 24 1.83 25.92 -0.54
N ARG A 25 1.00 25.39 0.35
CA ARG A 25 0.17 26.22 1.26
C ARG A 25 1.03 27.03 2.22
N HIS A 26 2.18 26.51 2.62
CA HIS A 26 3.12 27.17 3.52
C HIS A 26 4.23 27.92 2.79
N VAL A 27 4.65 27.42 1.62
CA VAL A 27 5.70 28.02 0.80
C VAL A 27 5.22 28.12 -0.66
N PRO A 28 4.42 29.15 -1.02
CA PRO A 28 3.77 29.24 -2.33
C PRO A 28 4.73 29.27 -3.53
N HIS A 29 5.93 29.80 -3.33
CA HIS A 29 6.98 29.91 -4.36
C HIS A 29 8.00 28.75 -4.33
N ALA A 30 7.65 27.63 -3.70
CA ALA A 30 8.47 26.41 -3.78
C ALA A 30 8.39 25.81 -5.18
N GLU A 31 9.56 25.53 -5.76
CA GLU A 31 9.71 24.79 -7.01
C GLU A 31 10.12 23.35 -6.69
N PHE A 32 9.57 22.41 -7.46
CA PHE A 32 9.80 20.99 -7.24
C PHE A 32 10.28 20.35 -8.53
N PHE A 33 11.27 19.46 -8.45
CA PHE A 33 11.82 18.78 -9.62
C PHE A 33 12.35 17.38 -9.29
N GLY A 34 12.51 16.54 -10.31
CA GLY A 34 13.13 15.21 -10.16
C GLY A 34 12.38 14.14 -10.93
N ILE A 35 12.09 13.01 -10.29
CA ILE A 35 11.39 11.88 -10.91
C ILE A 35 9.97 11.85 -10.37
N GLY A 36 8.98 11.92 -11.27
CA GLY A 36 7.58 12.01 -10.90
C GLY A 36 6.67 11.58 -12.04
N GLY A 37 5.37 11.48 -11.74
CA GLY A 37 4.35 11.13 -12.71
C GLY A 37 3.40 12.29 -13.02
N PRO A 38 2.30 12.00 -13.72
CA PRO A 38 1.33 13.02 -14.14
C PRO A 38 0.68 13.79 -12.99
N LYS A 39 0.48 13.17 -11.81
CA LYS A 39 -0.17 13.84 -10.67
C LYS A 39 0.75 14.88 -10.04
N MET A 40 2.05 14.56 -9.89
CA MET A 40 3.03 15.55 -9.47
C MET A 40 3.13 16.69 -10.50
N GLN A 41 3.16 16.36 -11.79
CA GLN A 41 3.24 17.37 -12.86
C GLN A 41 2.05 18.34 -12.83
N ALA A 42 0.84 17.85 -12.56
CA ALA A 42 -0.36 18.68 -12.40
C ALA A 42 -0.24 19.70 -11.25
N GLU A 43 0.57 19.42 -10.23
CA GLU A 43 0.90 20.34 -9.15
C GLU A 43 2.07 21.27 -9.49
N GLY A 44 2.53 21.32 -10.74
CA GLY A 44 3.66 22.15 -11.19
C GLY A 44 5.03 21.58 -10.87
N PHE A 45 5.15 20.25 -10.77
CA PHE A 45 6.42 19.54 -10.63
C PHE A 45 7.17 19.46 -11.98
N ASP A 46 8.44 19.83 -11.98
CA ASP A 46 9.36 19.70 -13.11
C ASP A 46 9.89 18.26 -13.23
N VAL A 47 9.18 17.46 -14.04
CA VAL A 47 9.50 16.06 -14.31
C VAL A 47 10.74 15.97 -15.19
N ARG A 48 11.88 15.60 -14.60
CA ARG A 48 13.13 15.31 -15.32
C ARG A 48 13.13 13.90 -15.92
N TRP A 49 12.48 12.97 -15.24
CA TRP A 49 12.22 11.63 -15.74
C TRP A 49 10.84 11.13 -15.28
N PRO A 50 10.13 10.38 -16.13
CA PRO A 50 8.88 9.73 -15.76
C PRO A 50 9.09 8.63 -14.71
N CYS A 51 8.19 8.53 -13.73
CA CYS A 51 8.24 7.52 -12.66
C CYS A 51 8.08 6.07 -13.18
N GLU A 52 7.46 5.89 -14.34
CA GLU A 52 7.31 4.62 -15.06
C GLU A 52 8.67 3.99 -15.42
N LEU A 53 9.73 4.80 -15.47
CA LEU A 53 11.09 4.28 -15.65
C LEU A 53 11.56 3.46 -14.45
N LEU A 54 11.09 3.80 -13.24
CA LEU A 54 11.41 3.10 -12.01
C LEU A 54 10.49 1.91 -11.73
N ALA A 55 9.30 1.88 -12.34
CA ALA A 55 8.36 0.77 -12.25
C ALA A 55 8.92 -0.45 -13.02
N VAL A 56 9.54 -1.37 -12.28
CA VAL A 56 10.12 -2.60 -12.82
C VAL A 56 9.19 -3.77 -12.53
N HIS A 57 8.71 -4.43 -13.59
CA HIS A 57 7.86 -5.62 -13.49
C HIS A 57 8.72 -6.89 -13.57
N GLY A 58 9.02 -7.50 -12.42
CA GLY A 58 9.70 -8.80 -12.35
C GLY A 58 11.23 -8.76 -12.42
N TYR A 59 11.86 -9.90 -12.08
CA TYR A 59 13.30 -10.00 -11.85
C TYR A 59 14.18 -9.85 -13.11
N VAL A 60 13.70 -10.32 -14.27
CA VAL A 60 14.47 -10.28 -15.53
C VAL A 60 14.54 -8.87 -16.10
N ASP A 61 13.43 -8.14 -16.06
CA ASP A 61 13.38 -6.73 -16.48
C ASP A 61 14.15 -5.84 -15.49
N ALA A 62 14.20 -6.20 -14.20
CA ALA A 62 15.02 -5.51 -13.20
C ALA A 62 16.51 -5.54 -13.52
N LEU A 63 17.04 -6.70 -13.91
CA LEU A 63 18.45 -6.86 -14.24
C LEU A 63 18.83 -6.12 -15.53
N LYS A 64 17.98 -6.19 -16.56
CA LYS A 64 18.20 -5.48 -17.84
C LYS A 64 18.19 -3.96 -17.66
N ARG A 65 17.24 -3.44 -16.88
CA ARG A 65 17.07 -2.00 -16.65
C ARG A 65 17.99 -1.45 -15.55
N TYR A 66 18.68 -2.31 -14.80
CA TYR A 66 19.58 -1.86 -13.73
C TYR A 66 20.63 -0.86 -14.20
N ARG A 67 21.25 -1.07 -15.37
CA ARG A 67 22.27 -0.16 -15.91
C ARG A 67 21.68 1.22 -16.21
N GLU A 68 20.52 1.27 -16.84
CA GLU A 68 19.78 2.48 -17.15
C GLU A 68 19.38 3.22 -15.87
N LEU A 69 18.75 2.52 -14.92
CA LEU A 69 18.34 3.06 -13.62
C LEU A 69 19.50 3.62 -12.82
N SER A 70 20.64 2.90 -12.81
CA SER A 70 21.86 3.34 -12.16
C SER A 70 22.45 4.58 -12.85
N GLY A 71 22.31 4.70 -14.18
CA GLY A 71 22.63 5.90 -14.94
C GLY A 71 21.77 7.10 -14.51
N ILE A 72 20.45 6.96 -14.56
CA ILE A 72 19.48 7.98 -14.13
C ILE A 72 19.78 8.44 -12.70
N ARG A 73 19.99 7.50 -11.77
CA ARG A 73 20.27 7.80 -10.36
C ARG A 73 21.55 8.62 -10.17
N ARG A 74 22.61 8.33 -10.93
CA ARG A 74 23.87 9.11 -10.89
C ARG A 74 23.70 10.49 -11.52
N THR A 75 23.00 10.59 -12.64
CA THR A 75 22.72 11.87 -13.29
C THR A 75 21.90 12.78 -12.38
N LEU A 76 20.83 12.24 -11.77
CA LEU A 76 20.02 12.97 -10.80
C LEU A 76 20.83 13.43 -9.59
N LEU A 77 21.69 12.56 -9.03
CA LEU A 77 22.59 12.96 -7.93
C LEU A 77 23.50 14.13 -8.32
N SER A 78 24.07 14.11 -9.54
CA SER A 78 24.91 15.19 -10.05
C SER A 78 24.12 16.50 -10.18
N GLN A 79 22.90 16.43 -10.73
CA GLN A 79 22.00 17.58 -10.84
C GLN A 79 21.66 18.16 -9.47
N ILE A 80 21.24 17.33 -8.51
CA ILE A 80 20.92 17.75 -7.14
C ILE A 80 22.12 18.40 -6.46
N ARG A 81 23.33 17.85 -6.62
CA ARG A 81 24.56 18.42 -6.05
C ARG A 81 24.92 19.78 -6.64
N ARG A 82 24.65 19.99 -7.93
CA ARG A 82 24.85 21.27 -8.61
C ARG A 82 23.79 22.30 -8.20
N GLU A 83 22.53 21.88 -8.16
CA GLU A 83 21.39 22.77 -7.93
C GLU A 83 21.14 23.07 -6.46
N ARG A 84 21.70 22.25 -5.55
CA ARG A 84 21.65 22.44 -4.08
C ARG A 84 20.23 22.77 -3.58
N PRO A 85 19.23 21.90 -3.81
CA PRO A 85 17.88 22.12 -3.29
C PRO A 85 17.89 22.18 -1.76
N ALA A 86 16.86 22.81 -1.20
CA ALA A 86 16.69 22.93 0.26
C ALA A 86 16.50 21.56 0.93
N ALA A 87 15.87 20.62 0.24
CA ALA A 87 15.73 19.24 0.69
C ALA A 87 15.57 18.29 -0.52
N PHE A 88 15.84 17.02 -0.25
CA PHE A 88 15.45 15.89 -1.10
C PHE A 88 14.40 15.04 -0.40
N ILE A 89 13.37 14.62 -1.11
CA ILE A 89 12.30 13.75 -0.60
C ILE A 89 12.19 12.50 -1.48
N GLY A 90 12.61 11.35 -0.96
CA GLY A 90 12.32 10.06 -1.58
C GLY A 90 10.95 9.57 -1.15
N VAL A 91 10.05 9.29 -2.10
CA VAL A 91 8.71 8.77 -1.84
C VAL A 91 8.67 7.30 -2.24
N ASP A 92 8.60 6.42 -1.24
CA ASP A 92 8.71 4.97 -1.37
C ASP A 92 9.99 4.56 -2.13
N ALA A 93 9.97 3.46 -2.88
CA ALA A 93 11.07 2.93 -3.69
C ALA A 93 12.41 2.88 -2.94
N PRO A 94 12.47 2.27 -1.74
CA PRO A 94 13.63 2.35 -0.84
C PRO A 94 14.94 1.84 -1.47
N ASP A 95 14.88 0.86 -2.36
CA ASP A 95 16.08 0.33 -3.04
C ASP A 95 16.72 1.36 -3.99
N PHE A 96 15.93 2.29 -4.55
CA PHE A 96 16.43 3.42 -5.34
C PHE A 96 16.79 4.60 -4.44
N ASN A 97 15.84 5.02 -3.60
CA ASN A 97 15.88 6.26 -2.83
C ASN A 97 16.91 6.23 -1.68
N LEU A 98 17.00 5.16 -0.88
CA LEU A 98 17.94 5.12 0.26
C LEU A 98 19.41 5.29 -0.17
N TRP A 99 19.78 4.80 -1.36
CA TRP A 99 21.13 5.03 -1.88
C TRP A 99 21.35 6.51 -2.22
N LEU A 100 20.37 7.15 -2.84
CA LEU A 100 20.45 8.54 -3.26
C LEU A 100 20.44 9.48 -2.04
N GLU A 101 19.55 9.22 -1.09
CA GLU A 101 19.41 9.93 0.18
C GLU A 101 20.72 9.94 0.96
N GLY A 102 21.39 8.80 1.13
CA GLY A 102 22.68 8.77 1.83
C GLY A 102 23.76 9.62 1.15
N LYS A 103 23.79 9.64 -0.19
CA LYS A 103 24.75 10.47 -0.95
C LYS A 103 24.42 11.96 -0.95
N ILE A 104 23.14 12.31 -0.77
CA ILE A 104 22.62 13.68 -0.67
C ILE A 104 22.81 14.22 0.76
N LYS A 105 22.47 13.41 1.77
CA LYS A 105 22.70 13.70 3.19
C LYS A 105 24.18 13.96 3.46
N HIS A 106 25.07 13.12 2.94
CA HIS A 106 26.52 13.32 3.07
C HIS A 106 27.02 14.59 2.35
N ALA A 107 26.27 15.10 1.37
CA ALA A 107 26.56 16.38 0.74
C ALA A 107 26.01 17.59 1.53
N GLY A 108 25.39 17.39 2.70
CA GLY A 108 24.84 18.43 3.56
C GLY A 108 23.43 18.88 3.18
N ILE A 109 22.72 18.15 2.32
CA ILE A 109 21.33 18.44 1.94
C ILE A 109 20.41 17.51 2.77
N PRO A 110 19.38 18.03 3.47
CA PRO A 110 18.39 17.19 4.14
C PRO A 110 17.79 16.14 3.20
N ALA A 111 17.85 14.87 3.59
CA ALA A 111 17.27 13.76 2.84
C ALA A 111 16.12 13.14 3.65
N ILE A 112 14.88 13.39 3.24
CA ILE A 112 13.68 12.87 3.91
C ILE A 112 13.18 11.66 3.13
N HIS A 113 12.89 10.57 3.84
CA HIS A 113 12.23 9.41 3.25
C HIS A 113 10.76 9.38 3.67
N PHE A 114 9.87 9.38 2.69
CA PHE A 114 8.42 9.32 2.90
C PHE A 114 7.91 7.95 2.48
N VAL A 115 7.19 7.29 3.40
CA VAL A 115 6.79 5.88 3.37
C VAL A 115 7.92 4.98 3.87
N SER A 116 7.86 4.65 5.15
CA SER A 116 8.79 3.73 5.81
C SER A 116 8.83 2.38 5.07
N PRO A 117 10.01 1.87 4.69
CA PRO A 117 10.12 0.51 4.17
C PRO A 117 9.71 -0.48 5.26
N SER A 118 8.98 -1.54 4.91
CA SER A 118 8.47 -2.55 5.85
C SER A 118 9.56 -3.46 6.45
N ILE A 119 10.60 -2.87 7.05
CA ILE A 119 11.72 -3.55 7.70
C ILE A 119 11.26 -4.42 8.88
N TRP A 120 10.17 -3.99 9.52
CA TRP A 120 9.49 -4.70 10.61
C TRP A 120 8.91 -6.05 10.19
N ALA A 121 8.64 -6.25 8.89
CA ALA A 121 8.07 -7.51 8.43
C ALA A 121 9.15 -8.59 8.23
N TRP A 122 10.35 -8.24 7.74
CA TRP A 122 11.37 -9.26 7.36
C TRP A 122 12.80 -8.72 7.10
N ARG A 123 13.08 -7.42 7.30
CA ARG A 123 14.36 -6.77 6.89
C ARG A 123 15.01 -5.91 7.99
N GLY A 124 14.92 -6.33 9.25
CA GLY A 124 15.49 -5.59 10.40
C GLY A 124 16.95 -5.15 10.21
N GLY A 125 17.79 -5.98 9.59
CA GLY A 125 19.21 -5.66 9.31
C GLY A 125 19.46 -4.49 8.35
N ARG A 126 18.43 -3.87 7.75
CA ARG A 126 18.57 -2.66 6.94
C ARG A 126 18.52 -1.36 7.75
N ILE A 127 18.18 -1.42 9.03
CA ILE A 127 17.96 -0.22 9.86
C ILE A 127 19.20 0.68 9.92
N GLU A 128 20.39 0.10 10.05
CA GLU A 128 21.66 0.86 10.09
C GLU A 128 21.89 1.64 8.80
N ARG A 129 21.63 1.01 7.64
CA ARG A 129 21.72 1.67 6.35
C ARG A 129 20.71 2.79 6.22
N ILE A 130 19.48 2.61 6.71
CA ILE A 130 18.46 3.66 6.72
C ILE A 130 18.93 4.83 7.58
N ALA A 131 19.45 4.57 8.78
CA ALA A 131 19.96 5.61 9.68
C ALA A 131 21.07 6.46 9.06
N GLN A 132 21.96 5.83 8.29
CA GLN A 132 23.00 6.52 7.53
C GLN A 132 22.43 7.30 6.33
N SER A 133 21.33 6.82 5.74
CA SER A 133 20.75 7.41 4.53
C SER A 133 19.86 8.63 4.78
N VAL A 134 19.05 8.63 5.84
CA VAL A 134 17.96 9.61 5.99
C VAL A 134 18.26 10.64 7.08
N THR A 135 17.87 11.88 6.84
CA THR A 135 17.79 12.96 7.84
C THR A 135 16.52 12.82 8.67
N ARG A 136 15.40 12.43 8.05
CA ARG A 136 14.14 12.13 8.73
C ARG A 136 13.37 11.05 8.00
N MET A 137 12.71 10.17 8.75
CA MET A 137 11.78 9.17 8.25
C MET A 137 10.33 9.62 8.51
N LEU A 138 9.45 9.50 7.52
CA LEU A 138 8.01 9.73 7.67
C LEU A 138 7.27 8.39 7.61
N CYS A 139 6.72 7.98 8.75
CA CYS A 139 6.10 6.68 8.97
C CYS A 139 4.58 6.73 8.80
N LEU A 140 4.03 5.70 8.16
CA LEU A 140 2.59 5.60 7.90
C LEU A 140 1.85 4.84 9.00
N PHE A 141 2.56 4.01 9.78
CA PHE A 141 1.95 3.18 10.82
C PHE A 141 2.45 3.57 12.22
N PRO A 142 1.57 3.50 13.24
CA PRO A 142 1.86 4.06 14.57
C PRO A 142 2.96 3.33 15.33
N PHE A 143 3.25 2.07 14.98
CA PHE A 143 4.31 1.29 15.61
C PHE A 143 5.70 1.53 15.00
N GLU A 144 5.78 2.09 13.77
CA GLU A 144 7.05 2.29 13.07
C GLU A 144 7.99 3.30 13.75
N PRO A 145 7.52 4.44 14.32
CA PRO A 145 8.40 5.41 14.98
C PRO A 145 9.34 4.78 16.01
N GLN A 146 8.81 3.89 16.86
CA GLN A 146 9.62 3.24 17.91
C GLN A 146 10.79 2.43 17.35
N ILE A 147 10.67 1.90 16.13
CA ILE A 147 11.73 1.13 15.45
C ILE A 147 12.88 2.07 15.06
N TYR A 148 12.54 3.25 14.56
CA TYR A 148 13.51 4.25 14.10
C TYR A 148 14.15 5.02 15.26
N GLU A 149 13.38 5.33 16.30
CA GLU A 149 13.86 5.98 17.52
C GLU A 149 14.95 5.16 18.21
N ARG A 150 14.75 3.83 18.32
CA ARG A 150 15.76 2.91 18.86
C ARG A 150 17.07 2.88 18.06
N ALA A 151 17.00 3.22 16.78
CA ALA A 151 18.15 3.33 15.89
C ALA A 151 18.71 4.76 15.79
N GLY A 152 18.20 5.71 16.60
CA GLY A 152 18.64 7.10 16.58
C GLY A 152 18.24 7.89 15.33
N VAL A 153 17.23 7.43 14.59
CA VAL A 153 16.76 8.08 13.36
C VAL A 153 15.62 9.04 13.69
N PRO A 154 15.74 10.34 13.38
CA PRO A 154 14.62 11.26 13.52
C PRO A 154 13.43 10.77 12.70
N VAL A 155 12.26 10.70 13.32
CA VAL A 155 11.07 10.10 12.71
C VAL A 155 9.84 10.93 13.02
N SER A 156 8.84 10.85 12.14
CA SER A 156 7.53 11.45 12.38
C SER A 156 6.44 10.50 11.92
N TYR A 157 5.47 10.26 12.80
CA TYR A 157 4.26 9.54 12.43
C TYR A 157 3.32 10.49 11.70
N VAL A 158 3.06 10.18 10.43
CA VAL A 158 2.20 11.00 9.57
C VAL A 158 0.87 10.33 9.24
N GLY A 159 0.66 9.08 9.67
CA GLY A 159 -0.55 8.31 9.36
C GLY A 159 -0.58 7.80 7.93
N HIS A 160 -1.65 7.08 7.60
CA HIS A 160 -1.80 6.42 6.31
C HIS A 160 -2.74 7.22 5.40
N PRO A 161 -2.35 7.58 4.18
CA PRO A 161 -3.12 8.45 3.27
C PRO A 161 -4.53 7.92 2.98
N LEU A 162 -4.70 6.60 2.84
CA LEU A 162 -6.01 5.99 2.60
C LEU A 162 -7.01 6.26 3.75
N ALA A 163 -6.53 6.42 4.98
CA ALA A 163 -7.38 6.72 6.13
C ALA A 163 -7.94 8.15 6.05
N ASP A 164 -7.26 9.07 5.38
CA ASP A 164 -7.75 10.43 5.15
C ASP A 164 -8.77 10.49 4.00
N VAL A 165 -8.64 9.59 3.02
CA VAL A 165 -9.51 9.51 1.84
C VAL A 165 -10.82 8.77 2.15
N PHE A 166 -10.76 7.66 2.88
CA PHE A 166 -11.96 6.85 3.12
C PHE A 166 -12.85 7.46 4.23
N PRO A 167 -14.18 7.44 4.05
CA PRO A 167 -15.10 7.89 5.07
C PRO A 167 -15.04 6.96 6.29
N LEU A 168 -15.19 7.52 7.50
CA LEU A 168 -15.28 6.72 8.73
C LEU A 168 -16.49 5.78 8.73
N GLN A 169 -17.57 6.20 8.06
CA GLN A 169 -18.79 5.44 7.86
C GLN A 169 -19.03 5.24 6.36
N PRO A 170 -18.55 4.13 5.77
CA PRO A 170 -18.79 3.82 4.37
C PRO A 170 -20.26 3.50 4.10
N ASP A 171 -20.83 4.14 3.08
CA ASP A 171 -22.22 3.93 2.70
C ASP A 171 -22.37 2.69 1.81
N ARG A 172 -22.71 1.56 2.45
CA ARG A 172 -22.95 0.29 1.76
C ARG A 172 -24.17 0.36 0.84
N ALA A 173 -25.21 1.12 1.19
CA ALA A 173 -26.44 1.19 0.41
C ALA A 173 -26.17 1.92 -0.91
N ALA A 174 -25.49 3.07 -0.85
CA ALA A 174 -25.09 3.82 -2.02
C ALA A 174 -24.15 3.01 -2.93
N ALA A 175 -23.19 2.27 -2.36
CA ALA A 175 -22.31 1.40 -3.15
C ALA A 175 -23.08 0.27 -3.85
N ARG A 176 -24.09 -0.31 -3.20
CA ARG A 176 -24.97 -1.31 -3.81
C ARG A 176 -25.82 -0.71 -4.92
N GLU A 177 -26.35 0.49 -4.73
CA GLU A 177 -27.13 1.21 -5.75
C GLU A 177 -26.27 1.57 -6.97
N LEU A 178 -25.07 2.11 -6.75
CA LEU A 178 -24.10 2.43 -7.81
C LEU A 178 -23.76 1.18 -8.64
N LEU A 179 -23.64 0.04 -7.97
CA LEU A 179 -23.42 -1.25 -8.60
C LEU A 179 -24.73 -1.94 -9.00
N GLY A 180 -25.92 -1.35 -8.91
CA GLY A 180 -27.18 -2.00 -9.29
C GLY A 180 -27.41 -3.38 -8.64
N LEU A 181 -26.98 -3.54 -7.38
CA LEU A 181 -27.08 -4.79 -6.63
C LEU A 181 -28.39 -4.87 -5.85
N ASN A 182 -28.96 -6.06 -5.77
CA ASN A 182 -30.14 -6.31 -4.96
C ASN A 182 -29.80 -6.20 -3.46
N SER A 183 -30.46 -5.29 -2.75
CA SER A 183 -30.22 -5.04 -1.32
C SER A 183 -30.52 -6.24 -0.41
N LYS A 184 -31.37 -7.18 -0.84
CA LYS A 184 -31.75 -8.37 -0.08
C LYS A 184 -30.74 -9.51 -0.19
N ARG A 185 -29.90 -9.52 -1.23
CA ARG A 185 -28.90 -10.58 -1.44
C ARG A 185 -27.65 -10.32 -0.60
N LYS A 186 -27.01 -11.40 -0.16
CA LYS A 186 -25.67 -11.33 0.43
C LYS A 186 -24.66 -11.09 -0.67
N VAL A 187 -23.72 -10.17 -0.42
CA VAL A 187 -22.69 -9.80 -1.38
C VAL A 187 -21.33 -10.19 -0.83
N ILE A 188 -20.58 -11.01 -1.57
CA ILE A 188 -19.20 -11.35 -1.22
C ILE A 188 -18.27 -10.76 -2.28
N ALA A 189 -17.30 -9.96 -1.85
CA ALA A 189 -16.25 -9.47 -2.74
C ALA A 189 -15.07 -10.44 -2.72
N LEU A 190 -14.64 -10.91 -3.90
CA LEU A 190 -13.51 -11.79 -4.09
C LEU A 190 -12.39 -11.00 -4.78
N LEU A 191 -11.31 -10.72 -4.05
CA LEU A 191 -10.16 -9.95 -4.51
C LEU A 191 -8.96 -10.88 -4.70
N PRO A 192 -8.82 -11.56 -5.86
CA PRO A 192 -7.80 -12.59 -6.08
C PRO A 192 -6.37 -12.05 -6.21
N GLY A 193 -6.19 -10.73 -6.19
CA GLY A 193 -4.90 -10.05 -6.26
C GLY A 193 -4.81 -9.08 -7.44
N SER A 194 -3.82 -8.20 -7.39
CA SER A 194 -3.56 -7.21 -8.43
C SER A 194 -2.55 -7.69 -9.47
N ARG A 195 -1.77 -8.73 -9.13
CA ARG A 195 -0.73 -9.30 -9.99
C ARG A 195 -1.20 -10.58 -10.66
N GLN A 196 -0.76 -10.81 -11.90
CA GLN A 196 -1.08 -12.03 -12.65
C GLN A 196 -0.72 -13.31 -11.88
N SER A 197 0.41 -13.33 -11.18
CA SER A 197 0.82 -14.48 -10.36
C SER A 197 -0.13 -14.77 -9.20
N GLU A 198 -0.71 -13.73 -8.58
CA GLU A 198 -1.65 -13.89 -7.47
C GLU A 198 -2.95 -14.49 -7.99
N VAL A 199 -3.48 -13.93 -9.08
CA VAL A 199 -4.69 -14.44 -9.74
C VAL A 199 -4.48 -15.88 -10.19
N ASN A 200 -3.36 -16.21 -10.83
CA ASN A 200 -3.04 -17.59 -11.23
C ASN A 200 -3.01 -18.57 -10.05
N ASN A 201 -2.53 -18.13 -8.88
CA ASN A 201 -2.41 -19.01 -7.71
C ASN A 201 -3.72 -19.15 -6.92
N LEU A 202 -4.63 -18.17 -7.02
CA LEU A 202 -5.81 -18.06 -6.15
C LEU A 202 -7.14 -18.23 -6.88
N ALA A 203 -7.23 -17.95 -8.19
CA ALA A 203 -8.51 -17.94 -8.91
C ALA A 203 -9.27 -19.26 -8.81
N ASP A 204 -8.61 -20.40 -9.04
CA ASP A 204 -9.26 -21.72 -8.93
C ASP A 204 -9.80 -21.96 -7.51
N THR A 205 -9.04 -21.57 -6.49
CA THR A 205 -9.44 -21.71 -5.08
C THR A 205 -10.63 -20.80 -4.76
N PHE A 206 -10.63 -19.56 -5.26
CA PHE A 206 -11.72 -18.60 -5.06
C PHE A 206 -13.01 -19.07 -5.73
N ILE A 207 -12.92 -19.60 -6.95
CA ILE A 207 -14.06 -20.14 -7.70
C ILE A 207 -14.63 -21.37 -6.99
N ALA A 208 -13.78 -22.29 -6.54
CA ALA A 208 -14.22 -23.45 -5.75
C ALA A 208 -14.90 -23.03 -4.43
N THR A 209 -14.35 -22.01 -3.75
CA THR A 209 -14.96 -21.42 -2.54
C THR A 209 -16.33 -20.84 -2.85
N ALA A 210 -16.47 -20.10 -3.95
CA ALA A 210 -17.73 -19.51 -4.38
C ALA A 210 -18.79 -20.56 -4.73
N LYS A 211 -18.40 -21.66 -5.39
CA LYS A 211 -19.28 -22.83 -5.65
C LYS A 211 -19.82 -23.41 -4.35
N LEU A 212 -18.93 -23.65 -3.38
CA LEU A 212 -19.32 -24.20 -2.09
C LEU A 212 -20.27 -23.28 -1.33
N LEU A 213 -19.96 -21.97 -1.27
CA LEU A 213 -20.81 -20.97 -0.64
C LEU A 213 -22.19 -20.87 -1.30
N LEU A 214 -22.26 -20.88 -2.63
CA LEU A 214 -23.53 -20.82 -3.35
C LEU A 214 -24.39 -22.07 -3.07
N SER A 215 -23.77 -23.25 -2.96
CA SER A 215 -24.49 -24.49 -2.63
C SER A 215 -25.11 -24.46 -1.23
N ARG A 216 -24.49 -23.74 -0.28
CA ARG A 216 -24.96 -23.57 1.10
C ARG A 216 -25.95 -22.41 1.24
N ARG A 217 -25.78 -21.35 0.43
CA ARG A 217 -26.57 -20.11 0.45
C ARG A 217 -26.86 -19.63 -0.98
N PRO A 218 -28.01 -20.04 -1.55
CA PRO A 218 -28.38 -19.68 -2.93
C PRO A 218 -28.62 -18.18 -3.17
N ASP A 219 -28.73 -17.37 -2.10
CA ASP A 219 -29.01 -15.94 -2.14
C ASP A 219 -27.75 -15.04 -2.17
N ILE A 220 -26.58 -15.62 -2.49
CA ILE A 220 -25.31 -14.88 -2.61
C ILE A 220 -25.10 -14.35 -4.03
N THR A 221 -24.44 -13.19 -4.13
CA THR A 221 -23.84 -12.67 -5.36
C THR A 221 -22.38 -12.31 -5.10
N PHE A 222 -21.53 -12.61 -6.06
CA PHE A 222 -20.09 -12.41 -5.95
C PHE A 222 -19.64 -11.23 -6.81
N LEU A 223 -18.80 -10.36 -6.25
CA LEU A 223 -18.12 -9.29 -6.98
C LEU A 223 -16.65 -9.62 -7.11
N VAL A 224 -16.10 -9.53 -8.32
CA VAL A 224 -14.68 -9.83 -8.57
C VAL A 224 -14.03 -8.62 -9.24
N PRO A 225 -13.52 -7.64 -8.47
CA PRO A 225 -12.76 -6.53 -9.04
C PRO A 225 -11.38 -6.99 -9.49
N LEU A 226 -11.04 -6.71 -10.75
CA LEU A 226 -9.80 -7.09 -11.41
C LEU A 226 -9.07 -5.83 -11.89
N ALA A 227 -7.79 -5.71 -11.56
CA ALA A 227 -7.05 -4.47 -11.73
C ALA A 227 -6.65 -4.17 -13.19
N THR A 228 -6.45 -5.21 -14.01
CA THR A 228 -5.96 -5.10 -15.38
C THR A 228 -6.68 -6.06 -16.33
N ARG A 229 -6.48 -5.89 -17.64
CA ARG A 229 -7.11 -6.76 -18.64
C ARG A 229 -6.54 -8.18 -18.56
N GLU A 230 -5.26 -8.30 -18.26
CA GLU A 230 -4.55 -9.57 -18.13
C GLU A 230 -5.06 -10.33 -16.90
N THR A 231 -5.19 -9.67 -15.76
CA THR A 231 -5.74 -10.30 -14.55
C THR A 231 -7.19 -10.74 -14.76
N ARG A 232 -7.98 -9.94 -15.51
CA ARG A 232 -9.33 -10.33 -15.91
C ARG A 232 -9.35 -11.59 -16.79
N ALA A 233 -8.54 -11.63 -17.85
CA ALA A 233 -8.46 -12.77 -18.75
C ALA A 233 -8.05 -14.06 -18.02
N LEU A 234 -7.11 -13.96 -17.07
CA LEU A 234 -6.69 -15.11 -16.24
C LEU A 234 -7.85 -15.63 -15.37
N PHE A 235 -8.64 -14.73 -14.77
CA PHE A 235 -9.79 -15.14 -13.97
C PHE A 235 -10.91 -15.74 -14.84
N GLU A 236 -11.17 -15.16 -16.02
CA GLU A 236 -12.12 -15.72 -17.01
C GLU A 236 -11.71 -17.13 -17.45
N GLU A 237 -10.42 -17.38 -17.70
CA GLU A 237 -9.94 -18.71 -18.05
C GLU A 237 -10.10 -19.70 -16.89
N ALA A 238 -9.82 -19.26 -15.66
CA ALA A 238 -10.08 -20.08 -14.47
C ALA A 238 -11.58 -20.40 -14.34
N MET A 239 -12.48 -19.45 -14.61
CA MET A 239 -13.93 -19.67 -14.62
C MET A 239 -14.34 -20.75 -15.63
N ARG A 240 -13.77 -20.74 -16.85
CA ARG A 240 -14.05 -21.78 -17.86
C ARG A 240 -13.54 -23.14 -17.41
N ARG A 241 -12.29 -23.22 -16.97
CA ARG A 241 -11.65 -24.48 -16.54
C ARG A 241 -12.35 -25.13 -15.36
N ASN A 242 -12.91 -24.32 -14.45
CA ASN A 242 -13.66 -24.83 -13.31
C ASN A 242 -15.15 -25.01 -13.61
N GLU A 243 -15.63 -24.83 -14.85
CA GLU A 243 -17.06 -24.95 -15.23
C GLU A 243 -17.95 -24.07 -14.33
N ALA A 244 -17.58 -22.81 -14.17
CA ALA A 244 -18.19 -21.89 -13.21
C ALA A 244 -19.15 -20.86 -13.85
N GLY A 245 -19.60 -21.10 -15.09
CA GLY A 245 -20.45 -20.17 -15.84
C GLY A 245 -21.80 -19.85 -15.18
N GLU A 246 -22.30 -20.74 -14.32
CA GLU A 246 -23.57 -20.56 -13.58
C GLU A 246 -23.41 -19.79 -12.27
N LEU A 247 -22.18 -19.52 -11.81
CA LEU A 247 -21.99 -18.73 -10.60
C LEU A 247 -22.48 -17.29 -10.83
N PRO A 248 -23.20 -16.69 -9.86
CA PRO A 248 -23.64 -15.30 -9.92
C PRO A 248 -22.46 -14.35 -9.62
N ILE A 249 -21.44 -14.38 -10.49
CA ILE A 249 -20.24 -13.57 -10.42
C ILE A 249 -20.39 -12.36 -11.34
N ARG A 250 -20.16 -11.17 -10.78
CA ARG A 250 -19.95 -9.96 -11.55
C ARG A 250 -18.48 -9.55 -11.48
N MET A 251 -17.80 -9.69 -12.60
CA MET A 251 -16.44 -9.16 -12.76
C MET A 251 -16.49 -7.64 -12.96
N LEU A 252 -15.66 -6.93 -12.22
CA LEU A 252 -15.53 -5.47 -12.29
C LEU A 252 -14.12 -5.13 -12.76
N PHE A 253 -13.98 -4.09 -13.58
CA PHE A 253 -12.68 -3.60 -14.00
C PHE A 253 -12.29 -2.42 -13.12
N GLY A 254 -11.33 -2.61 -12.22
CA GLY A 254 -11.12 -1.69 -11.10
C GLY A 254 -12.27 -1.77 -10.08
N HIS A 255 -12.67 -0.64 -9.50
CA HIS A 255 -13.79 -0.52 -8.54
C HIS A 255 -13.69 -1.44 -7.31
N ALA A 256 -12.47 -1.80 -6.89
CA ALA A 256 -12.27 -2.66 -5.72
C ALA A 256 -12.87 -2.04 -4.44
N VAL A 257 -12.73 -0.72 -4.26
CA VAL A 257 -13.31 0.03 -3.13
C VAL A 257 -14.83 -0.05 -3.14
N ASP A 258 -15.48 0.14 -4.28
CA ASP A 258 -16.94 0.05 -4.41
C ASP A 258 -17.43 -1.37 -4.11
N ALA A 259 -16.73 -2.38 -4.66
CA ALA A 259 -17.03 -3.79 -4.44
C ALA A 259 -16.91 -4.18 -2.96
N MET A 260 -15.83 -3.76 -2.30
CA MET A 260 -15.64 -3.98 -0.87
C MET A 260 -16.71 -3.25 -0.06
N THR A 261 -16.99 -1.97 -0.36
CA THR A 261 -18.00 -1.18 0.36
C THR A 261 -19.40 -1.81 0.28
N ALA A 262 -19.75 -2.36 -0.88
CA ALA A 262 -21.03 -3.04 -1.10
C ALA A 262 -21.14 -4.42 -0.40
N ALA A 263 -20.01 -5.05 -0.06
CA ALA A 263 -19.95 -6.41 0.43
C ALA A 263 -20.39 -6.58 1.90
N ASP A 264 -20.93 -7.76 2.20
CA ASP A 264 -21.14 -8.27 3.56
C ASP A 264 -19.87 -8.91 4.11
N ALA A 265 -19.08 -9.59 3.26
CA ALA A 265 -17.78 -10.14 3.61
C ALA A 265 -16.82 -10.11 2.40
N VAL A 266 -15.51 -10.08 2.67
CA VAL A 266 -14.47 -9.96 1.64
C VAL A 266 -13.49 -11.13 1.74
N LEU A 267 -13.26 -11.83 0.63
CA LEU A 267 -12.12 -12.75 0.50
C LEU A 267 -11.00 -12.03 -0.24
N VAL A 268 -9.87 -11.80 0.43
CA VAL A 268 -8.83 -10.89 -0.08
C VAL A 268 -7.46 -11.55 -0.11
N ALA A 269 -6.76 -11.39 -1.24
CA ALA A 269 -5.34 -11.68 -1.33
C ALA A 269 -4.55 -10.74 -0.40
N SER A 270 -3.62 -11.27 0.40
CA SER A 270 -2.81 -10.48 1.32
C SER A 270 -2.14 -9.26 0.65
N GLY A 271 -2.18 -8.09 1.30
CA GLY A 271 -1.58 -6.84 0.80
C GLY A 271 -2.37 -5.59 1.19
N THR A 272 -2.19 -4.50 0.44
CA THR A 272 -2.88 -3.20 0.68
C THR A 272 -4.41 -3.32 0.65
N ALA A 273 -4.95 -4.24 -0.16
CA ALA A 273 -6.39 -4.50 -0.23
C ALA A 273 -6.99 -4.94 1.13
N SER A 274 -6.21 -5.63 1.98
CA SER A 274 -6.65 -5.99 3.33
C SER A 274 -6.77 -4.76 4.25
N LEU A 275 -5.86 -3.78 4.11
CA LEU A 275 -5.97 -2.51 4.82
C LEU A 275 -7.15 -1.68 4.29
N GLU A 276 -7.38 -1.65 2.98
CA GLU A 276 -8.54 -0.98 2.39
C GLU A 276 -9.84 -1.57 2.92
N ALA A 277 -9.98 -2.90 2.95
CA ALA A 277 -11.14 -3.57 3.52
C ALA A 277 -11.34 -3.21 5.01
N ALA A 278 -10.26 -3.10 5.79
CA ALA A 278 -10.33 -2.71 7.19
C ALA A 278 -10.76 -1.25 7.36
N LEU A 279 -10.21 -0.33 6.58
CA LEU A 279 -10.64 1.07 6.57
C LEU A 279 -12.10 1.21 6.12
N LEU A 280 -12.60 0.31 5.29
CA LEU A 280 -14.02 0.23 4.90
C LEU A 280 -14.90 -0.52 5.91
N LYS A 281 -14.36 -0.97 7.05
CA LYS A 281 -15.07 -1.70 8.10
C LYS A 281 -15.67 -3.02 7.63
N ARG A 282 -15.04 -3.67 6.65
CA ARG A 282 -15.57 -4.91 6.08
C ARG A 282 -14.99 -6.13 6.78
N PRO A 283 -15.85 -7.07 7.23
CA PRO A 283 -15.42 -8.41 7.59
C PRO A 283 -14.66 -9.04 6.45
N MET A 284 -13.54 -9.70 6.73
CA MET A 284 -12.72 -10.30 5.69
C MET A 284 -12.06 -11.60 6.12
N VAL A 285 -11.63 -12.36 5.13
CA VAL A 285 -10.73 -13.50 5.25
C VAL A 285 -9.52 -13.21 4.36
N ILE A 286 -8.33 -13.22 4.95
CA ILE A 286 -7.09 -12.99 4.23
C ILE A 286 -6.55 -14.33 3.79
N THR A 287 -6.17 -14.43 2.52
CA THR A 287 -5.57 -15.64 1.98
C THR A 287 -4.42 -15.33 1.03
N TYR A 288 -3.47 -16.26 0.91
CA TYR A 288 -2.37 -16.14 -0.02
C TYR A 288 -1.72 -17.49 -0.30
N ARG A 289 -1.27 -17.70 -1.54
CA ARG A 289 -0.55 -18.90 -1.98
C ARG A 289 0.67 -18.50 -2.81
N ILE A 290 1.84 -19.01 -2.42
CA ILE A 290 3.11 -18.84 -3.13
C ILE A 290 3.82 -20.19 -3.24
N GLY A 291 4.91 -20.26 -4.01
CA GLY A 291 5.67 -21.50 -4.13
C GLY A 291 6.14 -22.01 -2.75
N LYS A 292 6.02 -23.31 -2.49
CA LYS A 292 6.34 -23.94 -1.18
C LYS A 292 7.72 -23.55 -0.64
N TRP A 293 8.72 -23.44 -1.52
CA TRP A 293 10.08 -23.00 -1.16
C TRP A 293 10.13 -21.53 -0.74
N GLN A 294 9.46 -20.65 -1.49
CA GLN A 294 9.37 -19.22 -1.15
C GLN A 294 8.66 -19.03 0.19
N TYR A 295 7.56 -19.76 0.42
CA TYR A 295 6.84 -19.72 1.70
C TYR A 295 7.71 -20.18 2.87
N ARG A 296 8.43 -21.30 2.72
CA ARG A 296 9.31 -21.81 3.77
C ARG A 296 10.43 -20.83 4.12
N LEU A 297 10.97 -20.12 3.13
CA LEU A 297 11.97 -19.08 3.36
C LEU A 297 11.36 -17.86 4.07
N MET A 298 10.22 -17.36 3.59
CA MET A 298 9.55 -16.20 4.18
C MET A 298 9.10 -16.47 5.63
N LYS A 299 8.56 -17.66 5.91
CA LYS A 299 8.12 -18.05 7.26
C LYS A 299 9.27 -18.05 8.27
N ARG A 300 10.51 -18.34 7.83
CA ARG A 300 11.70 -18.28 8.69
C ARG A 300 12.19 -16.85 8.94
N LEU A 301 11.84 -15.91 8.06
CA LEU A 301 12.27 -14.52 8.11
C LEU A 301 11.20 -13.58 8.69
N ALA A 302 9.97 -14.05 8.84
CA ALA A 302 8.87 -13.27 9.37
C ALA A 302 9.06 -13.02 10.86
N TYR A 303 9.04 -11.74 11.25
CA TYR A 303 9.11 -11.34 12.66
C TYR A 303 7.75 -11.36 13.36
N LEU A 304 6.66 -11.33 12.58
CA LEU A 304 5.30 -11.24 13.08
C LEU A 304 4.51 -12.52 12.79
N PRO A 305 3.55 -12.89 13.65
CA PRO A 305 2.71 -14.07 13.44
C PRO A 305 1.68 -13.86 12.32
N TRP A 306 1.42 -12.60 11.95
CA TRP A 306 0.44 -12.20 10.95
C TRP A 306 1.12 -11.68 9.70
N VAL A 307 0.46 -11.90 8.55
CA VAL A 307 0.83 -11.34 7.25
C VAL A 307 -0.11 -10.19 6.88
N GLY A 308 -1.36 -10.21 7.36
CA GLY A 308 -2.37 -9.20 7.08
C GLY A 308 -2.14 -7.90 7.86
N LEU A 309 -2.15 -6.77 7.16
CA LEU A 309 -2.04 -5.45 7.79
C LEU A 309 -3.07 -5.20 8.90
N PRO A 310 -4.35 -5.60 8.78
CA PRO A 310 -5.34 -5.38 9.84
C PRO A 310 -4.95 -6.04 11.16
N ASN A 311 -4.50 -7.29 11.12
CA ASN A 311 -4.09 -8.03 12.33
C ASN A 311 -2.81 -7.45 12.93
N ILE A 312 -1.83 -7.10 12.09
CA ILE A 312 -0.58 -6.47 12.51
C ILE A 312 -0.83 -5.12 13.20
N LEU A 313 -1.69 -4.29 12.61
CA LEU A 313 -1.98 -2.95 13.14
C LEU A 313 -2.87 -2.99 14.39
N CYS A 314 -3.78 -3.98 14.48
CA CYS A 314 -4.57 -4.19 15.69
C CYS A 314 -3.78 -4.92 16.78
N ASN A 315 -2.64 -5.53 16.43
CA ASN A 315 -1.84 -6.43 17.26
C ASN A 315 -2.68 -7.58 17.84
N GLU A 316 -3.58 -8.12 17.01
CA GLU A 316 -4.57 -9.13 17.38
C GLU A 316 -4.99 -9.91 16.13
N ALA A 317 -5.40 -11.18 16.30
CA ALA A 317 -5.96 -12.00 15.23
C ALA A 317 -7.43 -11.59 14.92
N MET A 318 -7.63 -10.34 14.51
CA MET A 318 -8.95 -9.76 14.22
C MET A 318 -9.69 -10.44 13.07
N VAL A 319 -8.94 -10.88 12.05
CA VAL A 319 -9.50 -11.54 10.87
C VAL A 319 -8.77 -12.84 10.57
N PRO A 320 -9.46 -13.89 10.09
CA PRO A 320 -8.83 -15.16 9.75
C PRO A 320 -7.77 -14.99 8.64
N GLU A 321 -6.58 -15.55 8.86
CA GLU A 321 -5.51 -15.66 7.87
C GLU A 321 -5.33 -17.12 7.47
N LEU A 322 -5.89 -17.50 6.32
CA LEU A 322 -5.86 -18.87 5.79
C LEU A 322 -4.86 -18.93 4.64
N LEU A 323 -3.62 -19.32 4.96
CA LEU A 323 -2.48 -19.25 4.05
C LEU A 323 -2.04 -20.64 3.58
N GLN A 324 -1.53 -20.73 2.35
CA GLN A 324 -0.95 -21.95 1.77
C GLN A 324 -1.86 -23.19 1.84
N GLU A 325 -1.56 -24.15 2.71
CA GLU A 325 -2.32 -25.39 2.85
C GLU A 325 -3.65 -25.16 3.59
N ASP A 326 -3.73 -24.11 4.40
CA ASP A 326 -4.98 -23.68 5.04
C ASP A 326 -5.89 -22.87 4.10
N ALA A 327 -5.35 -22.41 2.97
CA ALA A 327 -6.13 -21.77 1.90
C ALA A 327 -6.91 -22.81 1.06
N SER A 328 -7.69 -23.68 1.71
CA SER A 328 -8.58 -24.63 1.06
C SER A 328 -9.98 -24.05 0.87
N PRO A 329 -10.72 -24.43 -0.19
CA PRO A 329 -12.08 -23.92 -0.42
C PRO A 329 -13.02 -24.11 0.77
N ASP A 330 -12.95 -25.24 1.45
CA ASP A 330 -13.78 -25.52 2.64
C ASP A 330 -13.49 -24.55 3.78
N LYS A 331 -12.22 -24.41 4.18
CA LYS A 331 -11.83 -23.51 5.28
C LYS A 331 -12.16 -22.05 4.96
N LEU A 332 -11.95 -21.64 3.71
CA LEU A 332 -12.28 -20.29 3.25
C LEU A 332 -13.80 -20.05 3.27
N ALA A 333 -14.60 -21.01 2.82
CA ALA A 333 -16.06 -20.93 2.85
C ALA A 333 -16.57 -20.87 4.30
N ASP A 334 -16.08 -21.75 5.18
CA ASP A 334 -16.45 -21.79 6.59
C ASP A 334 -16.15 -20.46 7.30
N ALA A 335 -14.97 -19.87 7.04
CA ALA A 335 -14.58 -18.58 7.62
C ALA A 335 -15.44 -17.41 7.10
N LEU A 336 -15.82 -17.42 5.82
CA LEU A 336 -16.73 -16.42 5.25
C LEU A 336 -18.16 -16.58 5.80
N GLU A 337 -18.64 -17.82 5.95
CA GLU A 337 -19.96 -18.08 6.53
C GLU A 337 -20.04 -17.68 8.00
N ALA A 338 -18.98 -17.87 8.77
CA ALA A 338 -18.90 -17.40 10.15
C ALA A 338 -19.16 -15.88 10.23
N TRP A 339 -18.55 -15.09 9.34
CA TRP A 339 -18.82 -13.65 9.26
C TRP A 339 -20.25 -13.31 8.86
N LEU A 340 -20.85 -14.10 7.96
CA LEU A 340 -22.24 -13.89 7.54
C LEU A 340 -23.27 -14.28 8.60
N ALA A 341 -22.89 -15.15 9.55
CA ALA A 341 -23.77 -15.69 10.58
C ALA A 341 -23.70 -14.91 11.91
N ASP A 342 -22.55 -14.33 12.26
CA ASP A 342 -22.33 -13.67 13.56
C ASP A 342 -22.32 -12.14 13.45
N ALA A 343 -23.49 -11.53 13.61
CA ALA A 343 -23.64 -10.07 13.60
C ALA A 343 -22.86 -9.38 14.73
N ALA A 344 -22.75 -10.01 15.91
CA ALA A 344 -22.05 -9.44 17.06
C ALA A 344 -20.53 -9.43 16.83
N ALA A 345 -19.97 -10.46 16.17
CA ALA A 345 -18.58 -10.43 15.74
C ALA A 345 -18.32 -9.32 14.70
N VAL A 346 -19.25 -9.10 13.77
CA VAL A 346 -19.15 -8.01 12.79
C VAL A 346 -19.18 -6.65 13.49
N GLU A 347 -20.05 -6.43 14.47
CA GLU A 347 -20.09 -5.18 15.24
C GLU A 347 -18.77 -4.89 15.95
N ARG A 348 -18.20 -5.89 16.67
CA ARG A 348 -16.88 -5.76 17.31
C ARG A 348 -15.77 -5.44 16.31
N LEU A 349 -15.80 -6.08 15.14
CA LEU A 349 -14.84 -5.80 14.06
C LEU A 349 -14.98 -4.36 13.53
N VAL A 350 -16.21 -3.87 13.36
CA VAL A 350 -16.47 -2.49 12.91
C VAL A 350 -15.95 -1.48 13.93
N GLU A 351 -16.17 -1.71 15.23
CA GLU A 351 -15.63 -0.86 16.29
C GLU A 351 -14.10 -0.82 16.25
N ARG A 352 -13.47 -1.99 16.26
CA ARG A 352 -12.00 -2.09 16.24
C ARG A 352 -11.38 -1.47 14.99
N PHE A 353 -11.99 -1.69 13.82
CA PHE A 353 -11.53 -1.07 12.59
C PHE A 353 -11.81 0.44 12.51
N THR A 354 -12.73 0.96 13.32
CA THR A 354 -12.94 2.41 13.50
C THR A 354 -11.84 3.03 14.34
N GLU A 355 -11.43 2.38 15.42
CA GLU A 355 -10.25 2.79 16.20
C GLU A 355 -8.99 2.78 15.33
N LEU A 356 -8.77 1.71 14.56
CA LEU A 356 -7.67 1.62 13.61
C LEU A 356 -7.70 2.76 12.59
N HIS A 357 -8.86 3.05 12.01
CA HIS A 357 -9.02 4.13 11.03
C HIS A 357 -8.68 5.48 11.64
N LEU A 358 -9.20 5.79 12.83
CA LEU A 358 -8.88 7.04 13.53
C LEU A 358 -7.39 7.16 13.87
N ALA A 359 -6.76 6.08 14.29
CA ALA A 359 -5.32 6.05 14.53
C ALA A 359 -4.54 6.41 13.25
N LEU A 360 -4.93 5.84 12.10
CA LEU A 360 -4.27 6.08 10.81
C LEU A 360 -4.63 7.43 10.16
N ARG A 361 -5.79 8.00 10.47
CA ARG A 361 -6.31 9.24 9.88
C ARG A 361 -5.65 10.46 10.53
N GLN A 362 -4.51 10.86 9.99
CA GLN A 362 -3.66 11.87 10.61
C GLN A 362 -3.45 13.10 9.73
N ASN A 363 -4.23 13.27 8.66
CA ASN A 363 -4.02 14.31 7.65
C ASN A 363 -2.58 14.25 7.10
N THR A 364 -2.29 13.13 6.45
CA THR A 364 -0.95 12.67 6.11
C THR A 364 -0.11 13.72 5.40
N ALA A 365 -0.70 14.39 4.40
CA ALA A 365 0.00 15.41 3.63
C ALA A 365 0.40 16.63 4.48
N GLU A 366 -0.50 17.11 5.35
CA GLU A 366 -0.23 18.25 6.23
C GLU A 366 0.78 17.91 7.31
N LYS A 367 0.68 16.74 7.95
CA LYS A 367 1.69 16.30 8.93
C LYS A 367 3.05 16.06 8.30
N ALA A 368 3.10 15.47 7.11
CA ALA A 368 4.34 15.32 6.36
C ALA A 368 4.95 16.67 6.01
N ALA A 369 4.15 17.63 5.52
CA ALA A 369 4.62 18.99 5.27
C ALA A 369 5.15 19.65 6.55
N ALA A 370 4.41 19.60 7.66
CA ALA A 370 4.84 20.15 8.95
C ALA A 370 6.16 19.53 9.44
N ALA A 371 6.37 18.22 9.23
CA ALA A 371 7.61 17.55 9.57
C ALA A 371 8.80 17.93 8.66
N ILE A 372 8.53 18.44 7.45
CA ILE A 372 9.53 18.84 6.45
C ILE A 372 9.87 20.33 6.55
N LEU A 373 8.91 21.20 6.89
CA LEU A 373 9.07 22.65 6.90
C LEU A 373 10.29 23.18 7.68
N PRO A 374 10.67 22.61 8.85
CA PRO A 374 11.89 23.02 9.54
C PRO A 374 13.14 22.87 8.65
N TYR A 375 13.24 21.83 7.82
CA TYR A 375 14.40 21.64 6.94
C TYR A 375 14.41 22.59 5.74
N LEU A 376 13.28 23.22 5.43
CA LEU A 376 13.13 24.15 4.30
C LEU A 376 13.38 25.60 4.71
N THR A 377 13.01 25.95 5.93
CA THR A 377 12.99 27.34 6.43
C THR A 377 14.15 27.66 7.38
N ASP A 378 14.74 26.65 8.02
CA ASP A 378 15.64 26.88 9.13
C ASP A 378 17.09 27.11 8.72
N THR A 379 17.67 28.18 9.28
CA THR A 379 19.05 28.61 9.07
C THR A 379 19.99 27.86 10.03
N GLU A 380 19.47 27.32 11.14
CA GLU A 380 20.24 26.61 12.18
C GLU A 380 20.67 25.20 11.76
N TRP A 381 19.86 24.46 10.98
CA TRP A 381 20.31 23.20 10.38
C TRP A 381 21.55 23.41 9.50
N LYS A 382 21.58 24.50 8.72
CA LYS A 382 22.73 24.85 7.88
C LYS A 382 23.96 25.20 8.72
N ALA A 383 23.78 25.79 9.91
CA ALA A 383 24.86 26.10 10.84
C ALA A 383 25.42 24.85 11.55
N SER A 384 24.57 23.88 11.91
CA SER A 384 24.98 22.61 12.55
C SER A 384 25.79 21.65 11.66
N GLN A 385 25.88 21.94 10.36
CA GLN A 385 26.55 21.12 9.34
C GLN A 385 27.89 21.71 8.87
N GLN A 386 28.32 22.87 9.38
CA GLN A 386 29.66 23.39 9.13
C GLN A 386 30.66 22.62 10.00
N PRO A 387 31.68 21.96 9.42
CA PRO A 387 32.77 21.45 10.22
C PRO A 387 33.46 22.64 10.90
N ALA A 388 33.74 22.49 12.19
CA ALA A 388 34.53 23.46 12.97
C ALA A 388 35.93 23.68 12.36
#